data_AF-A0A1V1PTT0-F1
#
_entry.id   AF-A0A1V1PTT0-F1
#
_cell.length_a   1.000
_cell.length_b   1.000
_cell.length_c   1.000
_cell.angle_alpha   90.00
_cell.angle_beta   90.00
_cell.angle_gamma   90.00
#
_symmetry.space_group_name_H-M   'P 1'
#
loop_
_entity.id
_entity.type
_entity.pdbx_description
1 polymer ?
#
loop_
_entity_poly.entity_id
_entity_poly.type
_entity_poly.pdbx_seq_one_letter_code
_entity_poly.pdbx_strand_id
1 'polypeptide(L)'
;MRLLAAAAFAISALALPSASVAQQGPGWTYAYVDGVATATQRDDRGRTTATLTCRPPEGDIVVTDYGFGRNARRATTAAVAIGNLTINVPATTAGRGRNATVSVNLPQRPPILAGVQESDRLSVTVNGQTNTYLAGSAVKMREVAYACWGS
;
A
#
# COMPACT_ATOMS: atom_id res chain seq x y z
N MET A 1 -37.11 -52.46 -3.39
CA MET A 1 -38.04 -51.36 -3.07
C MET A 1 -37.37 -50.45 -2.06
N ARG A 2 -37.25 -49.14 -2.38
CA ARG A 2 -37.25 -47.93 -1.52
C ARG A 2 -36.33 -47.94 -0.26
N LEU A 3 -35.22 -47.19 -0.32
CA LEU A 3 -35.03 -45.82 0.22
C LEU A 3 -34.80 -45.79 1.74
N LEU A 4 -33.58 -45.38 2.16
CA LEU A 4 -33.36 -44.13 2.89
C LEU A 4 -31.86 -43.90 3.15
N ALA A 5 -31.44 -42.67 2.87
CA ALA A 5 -30.10 -42.13 3.02
C ALA A 5 -29.83 -41.65 4.45
N ALA A 6 -28.56 -41.62 4.87
CA ALA A 6 -28.09 -40.69 5.89
C ALA A 6 -26.58 -40.44 5.69
N ALA A 7 -26.28 -39.34 5.01
CA ALA A 7 -24.95 -38.76 4.94
C ALA A 7 -24.65 -38.05 6.28
N ALA A 8 -23.53 -38.40 6.92
CA ALA A 8 -23.00 -37.66 8.06
C ALA A 8 -21.78 -36.86 7.60
N PHE A 9 -22.01 -35.57 7.39
CA PHE A 9 -20.99 -34.54 7.21
C PHE A 9 -20.20 -34.35 8.52
N ALA A 10 -18.88 -34.42 8.45
CA ALA A 10 -17.98 -33.89 9.48
C ALA A 10 -16.99 -32.94 8.80
N ILE A 11 -17.39 -31.67 8.62
CA ILE A 11 -16.48 -30.60 8.21
C ILE A 11 -15.93 -30.00 9.51
N SER A 12 -14.67 -30.29 9.79
CA SER A 12 -13.91 -29.61 10.83
C SER A 12 -13.77 -28.14 10.49
N ALA A 13 -14.48 -27.29 11.23
CA ALA A 13 -14.36 -25.85 11.15
C ALA A 13 -12.99 -25.42 11.70
N LEU A 14 -12.05 -25.15 10.80
CA LEU A 14 -10.85 -24.39 11.12
C LEU A 14 -11.27 -22.94 11.35
N ALA A 15 -11.21 -22.49 12.60
CA ALA A 15 -11.32 -21.09 12.97
C ALA A 15 -10.16 -20.30 12.34
N LEU A 16 -10.44 -19.63 11.22
CA LEU A 16 -9.57 -18.58 10.70
C LEU A 16 -9.87 -17.30 11.50
N PRO A 17 -8.84 -16.56 11.96
CA PRO A 17 -9.06 -15.25 12.57
C PRO A 17 -9.75 -14.35 11.56
N SER A 18 -10.79 -13.67 12.03
CA SER A 18 -11.62 -12.74 11.28
C SER A 18 -10.76 -11.63 10.65
N ALA A 19 -10.26 -11.86 9.44
CA ALA A 19 -9.73 -10.81 8.60
C ALA A 19 -10.94 -9.96 8.18
N SER A 20 -11.06 -8.76 8.75
CA SER A 20 -11.97 -7.73 8.27
C SER A 20 -11.85 -7.67 6.75
N VAL A 21 -12.97 -7.79 6.03
CA VAL A 21 -13.03 -7.80 4.58
C VAL A 21 -12.27 -6.59 4.01
N ALA A 22 -11.03 -6.83 3.60
CA ALA A 22 -10.22 -5.86 2.90
C ALA A 22 -10.98 -5.45 1.63
N GLN A 23 -11.23 -4.15 1.43
CA GLN A 23 -11.67 -3.66 0.12
C GLN A 23 -10.52 -3.90 -0.87
N GLN A 24 -10.52 -5.08 -1.50
CA GLN A 24 -9.62 -5.49 -2.56
C GLN A 24 -9.96 -4.66 -3.80
N GLY A 25 -9.27 -3.53 -3.96
CA GLY A 25 -9.17 -2.88 -5.27
C GLY A 25 -8.26 -3.71 -6.19
N PRO A 26 -8.45 -3.66 -7.52
CA PRO A 26 -7.59 -4.41 -8.43
C PRO A 26 -6.11 -4.10 -8.21
N GLY A 27 -5.32 -5.13 -7.89
CA GLY A 27 -3.88 -5.03 -7.64
C GLY A 27 -3.47 -4.55 -6.23
N TRP A 28 -4.43 -4.27 -5.34
CA TRP A 28 -4.17 -3.81 -3.97
C TRP A 28 -4.75 -4.76 -2.92
N THR A 29 -3.96 -5.05 -1.88
CA THR A 29 -4.41 -5.75 -0.67
C THR A 29 -4.28 -4.82 0.52
N TYR A 30 -5.33 -4.71 1.33
CA TYR A 30 -5.32 -3.90 2.54
C TYR A 30 -5.29 -4.81 3.78
N ALA A 31 -4.56 -4.39 4.82
CA ALA A 31 -4.53 -5.04 6.12
C ALA A 31 -4.41 -3.98 7.23
N TYR A 32 -5.09 -4.22 8.35
CA TYR A 32 -4.93 -3.46 9.58
C TYR A 32 -4.62 -4.44 10.71
N VAL A 33 -3.40 -4.40 11.24
CA VAL A 33 -2.92 -5.36 12.24
C VAL A 33 -2.14 -4.58 13.30
N ASP A 34 -2.48 -4.80 14.58
CA ASP A 34 -1.82 -4.19 15.74
C ASP A 34 -1.65 -2.66 15.63
N GLY A 35 -2.70 -1.98 15.16
CA GLY A 35 -2.70 -0.53 15.00
C GLY A 35 -2.03 -0.02 13.72
N VAL A 36 -1.46 -0.91 12.89
CA VAL A 36 -0.74 -0.53 11.66
C VAL A 36 -1.64 -0.78 10.45
N ALA A 37 -1.96 0.29 9.73
CA ALA A 37 -2.65 0.22 8.45
C ALA A 37 -1.63 0.03 7.31
N THR A 38 -1.84 -0.98 6.47
CA THR A 38 -0.96 -1.28 5.33
C THR A 38 -1.76 -1.59 4.07
N ALA A 39 -1.46 -0.90 2.98
CA ALA A 39 -1.91 -1.24 1.64
C ALA A 39 -0.71 -1.72 0.81
N THR A 40 -0.83 -2.91 0.20
CA THR A 40 0.22 -3.54 -0.60
C THR A 40 -0.22 -3.63 -2.05
N GLN A 41 0.56 -3.07 -2.95
CA GLN A 41 0.38 -3.24 -4.39
C GLN A 41 1.13 -4.47 -4.87
N ARG A 42 0.48 -5.30 -5.69
CA ARG A 42 1.11 -6.42 -6.40
C ARG A 42 0.91 -6.30 -7.91
N ASP A 43 1.90 -6.75 -8.66
CA ASP A 43 1.80 -6.90 -10.12
C ASP A 43 1.02 -8.17 -10.52
N ASP A 44 0.86 -8.37 -11.82
CA ASP A 44 0.22 -9.54 -12.44
C ASP A 44 0.90 -10.87 -12.11
N ARG A 45 2.15 -10.83 -11.64
CA ARG A 45 2.96 -11.98 -11.22
C ARG A 45 2.96 -12.16 -9.70
N GLY A 46 2.15 -11.39 -8.97
CA GLY A 46 2.04 -11.45 -7.52
C GLY A 46 3.21 -10.84 -6.75
N ARG A 47 4.13 -10.12 -7.42
CA ARG A 47 5.27 -9.47 -6.76
C ARG A 47 4.82 -8.15 -6.15
N THR A 48 5.26 -7.87 -4.93
CA THR A 48 5.03 -6.57 -4.31
C THR A 48 5.81 -5.48 -5.04
N THR A 49 5.11 -4.46 -5.52
CA THR A 49 5.71 -3.33 -6.24
C THR A 49 5.71 -2.04 -5.43
N ALA A 50 4.76 -1.90 -4.50
CA ALA A 50 4.71 -0.78 -3.56
C ALA A 50 3.98 -1.17 -2.26
N THR A 51 4.32 -0.52 -1.16
CA THR A 51 3.55 -0.57 0.09
C THR A 51 3.30 0.84 0.61
N LEU A 52 2.10 1.06 1.14
CA LEU A 52 1.69 2.26 1.85
C LEU A 52 1.41 1.84 3.29
N THR A 53 2.09 2.44 4.24
CA THR A 53 1.95 2.08 5.67
C THR A 53 1.75 3.33 6.49
N CYS A 54 0.90 3.26 7.51
CA CYS A 54 0.85 4.25 8.57
C CYS A 54 0.83 3.55 9.93
N ARG A 55 1.63 4.07 10.86
CA ARG A 55 1.79 3.52 12.20
C ARG A 55 1.62 4.64 13.25
N PRO A 56 0.79 4.43 14.29
CA PRO A 56 0.79 5.24 15.50
C PRO A 56 2.09 5.05 16.32
N PRO A 57 2.57 6.06 17.07
CA PRO A 57 1.90 7.33 17.37
C PRO A 57 2.18 8.47 16.39
N GLU A 58 3.24 8.38 15.57
CA GLU A 58 3.67 9.50 14.72
C GLU A 58 2.62 9.82 13.64
N GLY A 59 1.89 8.81 13.15
CA GLY A 59 0.88 9.00 12.10
C GLY A 59 1.49 9.32 10.74
N ASP A 60 2.77 9.06 10.58
CA ASP A 60 3.53 9.25 9.37
C ASP A 60 3.16 8.20 8.33
N ILE A 61 3.00 8.63 7.07
CA ILE A 61 2.71 7.71 5.97
C ILE A 61 4.02 7.35 5.28
N VAL A 62 4.38 6.08 5.37
CA VAL A 62 5.55 5.53 4.67
C VAL A 62 5.11 4.96 3.34
N VAL A 63 5.68 5.49 2.26
CA VAL A 63 5.55 4.90 0.92
C VAL A 63 6.85 4.21 0.59
N THR A 64 6.79 2.89 0.37
CA THR A 64 7.94 2.10 -0.08
C THR A 64 7.70 1.60 -1.49
N ASP A 65 8.64 1.89 -2.38
CA ASP A 65 8.63 1.52 -3.78
C ASP A 65 9.73 0.48 -4.07
N TYR A 66 9.33 -0.63 -4.70
CA TYR A 66 10.21 -1.75 -5.02
C TYR A 66 10.61 -1.79 -6.51
N GLY A 67 10.10 -0.86 -7.33
CA GLY A 67 10.24 -0.84 -8.78
C GLY A 67 11.47 -0.08 -9.29
N PHE A 68 12.06 0.82 -8.49
CA PHE A 68 13.18 1.66 -8.97
C PHE A 68 14.47 0.89 -9.26
N GLY A 69 14.80 -0.11 -8.45
CA GLY A 69 16.05 -0.87 -8.58
C GLY A 69 17.27 0.05 -8.70
N ARG A 70 18.06 -0.10 -9.78
CA ARG A 70 19.31 0.65 -9.96
C ARG A 70 19.12 2.16 -10.04
N ASN A 71 17.93 2.62 -10.44
CA ASN A 71 17.60 4.04 -10.57
C ASN A 71 17.46 4.72 -9.20
N ALA A 72 17.24 3.95 -8.13
CA ALA A 72 17.21 4.48 -6.76
C ALA A 72 18.60 4.88 -6.24
N ARG A 73 19.70 4.52 -6.91
CA ARG A 73 21.05 4.69 -6.36
C ARG A 73 21.29 6.15 -5.91
N ARG A 74 21.62 6.32 -4.63
CA ARG A 74 21.92 7.63 -4.00
C ARG A 74 20.75 8.64 -4.08
N ALA A 75 19.51 8.18 -4.27
CA ALA A 75 18.37 9.07 -4.14
C ALA A 75 18.28 9.56 -2.68
N THR A 76 18.30 10.87 -2.50
CA THR A 76 18.14 11.55 -1.20
C THR A 76 16.84 12.31 -1.10
N THR A 77 16.17 12.53 -2.23
CA THR A 77 14.91 13.27 -2.34
C THR A 77 14.00 12.53 -3.32
N ALA A 78 12.70 12.57 -3.05
CA ALA A 78 11.67 12.10 -3.97
C ALA A 78 10.59 13.17 -4.13
N ALA A 79 10.05 13.27 -5.34
CA ALA A 79 8.80 13.97 -5.58
C ALA A 79 7.66 12.97 -5.48
N VAL A 80 6.74 13.20 -4.55
CA VAL A 80 5.52 12.39 -4.37
C VAL A 80 4.34 13.19 -4.88
N ALA A 81 3.59 12.63 -5.82
CA ALA A 81 2.51 13.32 -6.49
C ALA A 81 1.20 12.53 -6.45
N ILE A 82 0.09 13.25 -6.26
CA ILE A 82 -1.28 12.76 -6.36
C ILE A 82 -2.09 13.80 -7.13
N GLY A 83 -2.69 13.39 -8.25
CA GLY A 83 -3.42 14.32 -9.12
C GLY A 83 -2.51 15.45 -9.60
N ASN A 84 -2.88 16.69 -9.29
CA ASN A 84 -2.07 17.89 -9.60
C ASN A 84 -1.16 18.36 -8.46
N LEU A 85 -1.20 17.70 -7.30
CA LEU A 85 -0.40 18.08 -6.14
C LEU A 85 0.89 17.28 -6.11
N THR A 86 2.01 17.96 -5.87
CA THR A 86 3.33 17.34 -5.74
C THR A 86 4.08 17.94 -4.57
N ILE A 87 4.72 17.09 -3.77
CA ILE A 87 5.59 17.49 -2.67
C ILE A 87 6.95 16.81 -2.80
N ASN A 88 8.00 17.53 -2.40
CA ASN A 88 9.35 16.97 -2.34
C ASN A 88 9.67 16.62 -0.90
N VAL A 89 10.07 15.37 -0.67
CA VAL A 89 10.38 14.83 0.66
C VAL A 89 11.72 14.10 0.63
N PRO A 90 12.42 14.01 1.76
CA PRO A 90 13.59 13.16 1.88
C PRO A 90 13.25 11.71 1.52
N ALA A 91 14.14 11.08 0.75
CA ALA A 91 14.04 9.69 0.38
C ALA A 91 15.20 8.91 1.00
N THR A 92 14.89 7.71 1.45
CA THR A 92 15.88 6.73 1.90
C THR A 92 15.90 5.57 0.91
N THR A 93 17.07 4.97 0.73
CA THR A 93 17.24 3.84 -0.17
C THR A 93 17.85 2.66 0.56
N ALA A 94 17.30 1.49 0.31
CA ALA A 94 17.76 0.23 0.90
C ALA A 94 18.01 -0.80 -0.20
N GLY A 95 18.77 -1.85 0.13
CA GLY A 95 19.13 -2.90 -0.85
C GLY A 95 20.20 -2.47 -1.86
N ARG A 96 20.40 -3.29 -2.90
CA ARG A 96 21.40 -3.05 -3.95
C ARG A 96 20.93 -3.51 -5.32
N GLY A 97 21.46 -2.86 -6.36
CA GLY A 97 21.27 -3.28 -7.75
C GLY A 97 19.79 -3.27 -8.14
N ARG A 98 19.28 -4.39 -8.64
CA ARG A 98 17.87 -4.51 -9.07
C ARG A 98 16.88 -4.63 -7.91
N ASN A 99 17.36 -4.93 -6.71
CA ASN A 99 16.53 -5.10 -5.50
C ASN A 99 16.58 -3.86 -4.60
N ALA A 100 17.07 -2.73 -5.11
CA ALA A 100 17.08 -1.51 -4.34
C ALA A 100 15.66 -0.90 -4.29
N THR A 101 15.29 -0.46 -3.10
CA THR A 101 13.98 0.11 -2.80
C THR A 101 14.13 1.58 -2.41
N VAL A 102 13.08 2.34 -2.63
CA VAL A 102 12.96 3.73 -2.17
C VAL A 102 11.90 3.77 -1.10
N SER A 103 12.19 4.40 0.04
CA SER A 103 11.21 4.67 1.07
C SER A 103 11.18 6.15 1.38
N VAL A 104 9.98 6.72 1.38
CA VAL A 104 9.74 8.13 1.71
C VAL A 104 8.77 8.20 2.87
N ASN A 105 9.00 9.15 3.76
CA ASN A 105 8.10 9.45 4.86
C ASN A 105 7.36 10.75 4.54
N LEU A 106 6.04 10.67 4.52
CA LEU A 106 5.16 11.81 4.33
C LEU A 106 4.65 12.25 5.71
N PRO A 107 4.76 13.54 6.04
CA PRO A 107 4.34 14.04 7.34
C PRO A 107 2.85 13.78 7.57
N GLN A 108 2.47 13.71 8.85
CA GLN A 108 1.08 13.61 9.28
C GLN A 108 0.18 14.63 8.55
N ARG A 109 -0.92 14.16 7.93
CA ARG A 109 -1.87 14.96 7.13
C ARG A 109 -1.18 15.74 6.01
N PRO A 110 -0.48 15.07 5.08
CA PRO A 110 0.20 15.78 4.02
C PRO A 110 -0.86 16.46 3.14
N PRO A 111 -0.67 17.73 2.74
CA PRO A 111 -1.68 18.49 1.99
C PRO A 111 -2.17 17.79 0.72
N ILE A 112 -1.35 16.91 0.15
CA ILE A 112 -1.67 16.09 -1.02
C ILE A 112 -2.90 15.18 -0.83
N LEU A 113 -3.32 14.91 0.42
CA LEU A 113 -4.51 14.10 0.69
C LEU A 113 -5.82 14.89 0.72
N ALA A 114 -5.79 16.22 0.87
CA ALA A 114 -6.99 17.04 1.01
C ALA A 114 -7.85 17.12 -0.27
N GLY A 115 -7.27 16.78 -1.43
CA GLY A 115 -7.92 16.84 -2.74
C GLY A 115 -8.03 15.50 -3.47
N VAL A 116 -7.78 14.37 -2.79
CA VAL A 116 -7.74 13.05 -3.43
C VAL A 116 -9.10 12.67 -4.03
N GLN A 117 -9.11 12.44 -5.33
CA GLN A 117 -10.22 11.87 -6.08
C GLN A 117 -9.99 10.37 -6.35
N GLU A 118 -11.05 9.64 -6.66
CA GLU A 118 -10.96 8.20 -6.95
C GLU A 118 -10.16 7.89 -8.23
N SER A 119 -10.20 8.80 -9.20
CA SER A 119 -9.44 8.70 -10.45
C SER A 119 -7.95 9.01 -10.28
N ASP A 120 -7.55 9.62 -9.16
CA ASP A 120 -6.17 10.04 -8.96
C ASP A 120 -5.25 8.83 -8.76
N ARG A 121 -4.02 9.00 -9.24
CA ARG A 121 -2.94 8.04 -9.03
C ARG A 121 -1.82 8.67 -8.23
N LEU A 122 -1.24 7.86 -7.37
CA LEU A 122 -0.03 8.16 -6.63
C LEU A 122 1.14 7.85 -7.54
N SER A 123 2.11 8.75 -7.57
CA SER A 123 3.38 8.50 -8.23
C SER A 123 4.53 8.98 -7.36
N VAL A 124 5.65 8.29 -7.49
CA VAL A 124 6.90 8.65 -6.85
C VAL A 124 7.92 8.87 -7.95
N THR A 125 8.67 9.96 -7.86
CA THR A 125 9.76 10.28 -8.78
C THR A 125 11.06 10.42 -8.00
N VAL A 126 12.08 9.67 -8.39
CA VAL A 126 13.46 9.83 -7.91
C VAL A 126 14.41 9.83 -9.10
N ASN A 127 15.45 10.67 -9.05
CA ASN A 127 16.49 10.71 -10.09
C ASN A 127 15.94 10.81 -11.54
N GLY A 128 14.81 11.51 -11.74
CA GLY A 128 14.15 11.65 -13.04
C GLY A 128 13.36 10.42 -13.52
N GLN A 129 13.31 9.34 -12.74
CA GLN A 129 12.46 8.18 -13.00
C GLN A 129 11.17 8.29 -12.20
N THR A 130 10.03 8.09 -12.85
CA THR A 130 8.71 8.09 -12.21
C THR A 130 8.11 6.70 -12.21
N ASN A 131 7.68 6.24 -11.04
CA ASN A 131 6.83 5.07 -10.89
C ASN A 131 5.41 5.54 -10.53
N THR A 132 4.46 5.25 -11.40
CA THR A 132 3.04 5.51 -11.17
C THR A 132 2.35 4.24 -10.72
N TYR A 133 1.60 4.33 -9.64
CA TYR A 133 0.94 3.20 -9.02
C TYR A 133 -0.37 2.82 -9.71
N LEU A 134 -0.87 1.64 -9.39
CA LEU A 134 -2.11 1.11 -9.94
C LEU A 134 -3.30 1.99 -9.55
N ALA A 135 -4.39 1.89 -10.32
CA ALA A 135 -5.62 2.61 -10.03
C ALA A 135 -6.08 2.37 -8.58
N GLY A 136 -6.67 3.40 -7.97
CA GLY A 136 -7.08 3.38 -6.56
C GLY A 136 -5.94 3.62 -5.57
N SER A 137 -4.69 3.80 -6.00
CA SER A 137 -3.55 4.06 -5.10
C SER A 137 -3.75 5.31 -4.23
N ALA A 138 -4.36 6.37 -4.76
CA ALA A 138 -4.61 7.59 -4.00
C ALA A 138 -5.67 7.35 -2.92
N VAL A 139 -6.74 6.62 -3.25
CA VAL A 139 -7.75 6.17 -2.29
C VAL A 139 -7.14 5.28 -1.22
N LYS A 140 -6.27 4.34 -1.58
CA LYS A 140 -5.58 3.47 -0.62
C LYS A 140 -4.65 4.22 0.32
N MET A 141 -3.95 5.23 -0.18
CA MET A 141 -3.15 6.10 0.67
C MET A 141 -4.02 6.84 1.69
N ARG A 142 -5.19 7.34 1.26
CA ARG A 142 -6.17 7.98 2.13
C ARG A 142 -6.75 7.03 3.16
N GLU A 143 -7.10 5.80 2.77
CA GLU A 143 -7.57 4.75 3.69
C GLU A 143 -6.54 4.43 4.79
N VAL A 144 -5.28 4.19 4.39
CA VAL A 144 -4.17 3.92 5.33
C VAL A 144 -3.95 5.07 6.29
N ALA A 145 -4.00 6.30 5.78
CA ALA A 145 -3.85 7.51 6.57
C ALA A 145 -4.97 7.65 7.63
N TYR A 146 -6.23 7.52 7.21
CA TYR A 146 -7.36 7.69 8.13
C TYR A 146 -7.50 6.57 9.15
N ALA A 147 -7.15 5.33 8.79
CA ALA A 147 -7.14 4.23 9.74
C ALA A 147 -6.14 4.43 10.89
N CYS A 148 -5.09 5.23 10.65
CA CYS A 148 -4.01 5.51 11.58
C CYS A 148 -4.23 6.82 12.37
N TRP A 149 -4.90 7.81 11.80
CA TRP A 149 -5.23 9.07 12.48
C TRP A 149 -6.56 9.07 13.22
N GLY A 150 -7.44 8.12 12.89
CA GLY A 150 -8.74 7.95 13.53
C GLY A 150 -8.77 6.87 14.61
N SER A 151 -7.66 6.17 14.84
CA SER A 151 -7.49 5.14 15.88
C SER A 151 -7.02 5.71 17.21
#